data_AF-A0A315CTQ9-F1
#
_entry.id   AF-A0A315CTQ9-F1
#
_cell.length_a   1.000
_cell.length_b   1.000
_cell.length_c   1.000
_cell.angle_alpha   90.00
_cell.angle_beta   90.00
_cell.angle_gamma   90.00
#
_symmetry.space_group_name_H-M   'P 1'
#
loop_
_entity.id
_entity.type
_entity.pdbx_description
1 polymer ?
#
loop_
_entity_poly.entity_id
_entity_poly.type
_entity_poly.pdbx_seq_one_letter_code
_entity_poly.pdbx_strand_id
1 'polypeptide(L)'
;MRALNLLHHPGLARQQKVFHRWWSGLAGLLVGTSLAWAWHHVQVIETAQLQLAQSRLQGALRAQQQQAQEAARQQTRLRGQAEQARQLQQIAEHQHTWVSLHESLQQEARERGLKLLRLHSDAEKIELHGTLQRADAVSEVRQSLSAQWPQALALTSMTAGPAGEVNVVWQTQWPQAQAVVATSPARSQRAKP
;
A
#
# COMPACT_ATOMS: atom_id res chain seq x y z
N MET A 1 -33.00 113.80 25.84
CA MET A 1 -33.61 112.68 25.10
C MET A 1 -33.32 112.85 23.61
N ARG A 2 -32.53 111.97 23.01
CA ARG A 2 -32.32 111.89 21.55
C ARG A 2 -32.38 110.41 21.17
N ALA A 3 -33.29 110.12 20.24
CA ALA A 3 -33.70 108.77 19.87
C ALA A 3 -32.60 108.03 19.11
N LEU A 4 -32.28 106.82 19.59
CA LEU A 4 -31.47 105.84 18.87
C LEU A 4 -32.28 105.34 17.67
N ASN A 5 -31.86 105.78 16.48
CA ASN A 5 -32.47 105.40 15.22
C ASN A 5 -31.97 104.02 14.80
N LEU A 6 -32.76 102.99 15.14
CA LEU A 6 -32.57 101.57 14.80
C LEU A 6 -33.11 101.26 13.39
N LEU A 7 -32.68 102.03 12.38
CA LEU A 7 -33.04 101.76 11.00
C LEU A 7 -31.81 101.30 10.21
N HIS A 8 -31.89 100.05 9.76
CA HIS A 8 -31.10 99.40 8.72
C HIS A 8 -29.65 98.98 9.07
N HIS A 9 -29.51 97.75 9.58
CA HIS A 9 -28.28 96.98 9.51
C HIS A 9 -28.28 96.05 8.26
N PRO A 10 -27.71 96.46 7.12
CA PRO A 10 -27.62 95.60 5.91
C PRO A 10 -26.60 94.44 6.03
N GLY A 11 -25.94 94.26 7.18
CA GLY A 11 -24.93 93.22 7.41
C GLY A 11 -25.50 91.81 7.64
N LEU A 12 -26.69 91.69 8.23
CA LEU A 12 -27.26 90.39 8.65
C LEU A 12 -27.75 89.54 7.46
N ALA A 13 -28.25 90.17 6.39
CA ALA A 13 -28.77 89.47 5.21
C ALA A 13 -27.68 88.83 4.33
N ARG A 14 -26.45 89.36 4.33
CA ARG A 14 -25.31 88.73 3.66
C ARG A 14 -24.74 87.55 4.45
N GLN A 15 -24.79 87.61 5.78
CA GLN A 15 -24.26 86.56 6.65
C GLN A 15 -25.11 85.28 6.62
N GLN A 16 -26.45 85.40 6.57
CA GLN A 16 -27.35 84.24 6.47
C GLN A 16 -27.14 83.41 5.20
N LYS A 17 -26.88 84.02 4.04
CA LYS A 17 -26.69 83.29 2.78
C LYS A 17 -25.39 82.48 2.75
N VAL A 18 -24.32 83.01 3.37
CA VAL A 18 -23.05 82.29 3.52
C VAL A 18 -23.22 81.15 4.52
N PHE A 19 -23.91 81.38 5.63
CA PHE A 19 -24.18 80.36 6.63
C PHE A 19 -25.00 79.20 6.07
N HIS A 20 -26.03 79.49 5.25
CA HIS A 20 -26.85 78.45 4.61
C HIS A 20 -26.08 77.62 3.58
N ARG A 21 -25.18 78.24 2.80
CA ARG A 21 -24.30 77.52 1.86
C ARG A 21 -23.29 76.64 2.56
N TRP A 22 -22.77 77.10 3.69
CA TRP A 22 -21.84 76.31 4.50
C TRP A 22 -22.56 75.14 5.20
N TRP A 23 -23.76 75.38 5.71
CA TRP A 23 -24.58 74.35 6.34
C TRP A 23 -25.08 73.29 5.37
N SER A 24 -25.49 73.65 4.15
CA SER A 24 -25.90 72.66 3.15
C SER A 24 -24.72 71.83 2.64
N GLY A 25 -23.53 72.44 2.52
CA GLY A 25 -22.29 71.73 2.21
C GLY A 25 -21.89 70.73 3.30
N LEU A 26 -21.95 71.16 4.57
CA LEU A 26 -21.70 70.28 5.71
C LEU A 26 -22.73 69.15 5.82
N ALA A 27 -24.01 69.45 5.59
CA ALA A 27 -25.06 68.45 5.60
C ALA A 27 -24.87 67.41 4.49
N GLY A 28 -24.52 67.84 3.27
CA GLY A 28 -24.21 66.93 2.17
C GLY A 28 -23.00 66.04 2.45
N LEU A 29 -21.96 66.58 3.11
CA LEU A 29 -20.75 65.84 3.46
C LEU A 29 -21.02 64.80 4.58
N LEU A 30 -21.82 65.16 5.58
CA LEU A 30 -22.28 64.23 6.62
C LEU A 30 -23.13 63.09 6.04
N VAL A 31 -24.08 63.40 5.15
CA VAL A 31 -24.91 62.38 4.50
C VAL A 31 -24.05 61.47 3.61
N GLY A 32 -23.17 62.04 2.79
CA GLY A 32 -22.29 61.26 1.90
C GLY A 32 -21.33 60.34 2.67
N THR A 33 -20.74 60.82 3.78
CA THR A 33 -19.88 59.99 4.64
C THR A 33 -20.66 58.90 5.36
N SER A 34 -21.88 59.18 5.83
CA SER A 34 -22.73 58.18 6.47
C SER A 34 -23.12 57.05 5.50
N LEU A 35 -23.44 57.39 4.24
CA LEU A 35 -23.76 56.40 3.21
C LEU A 35 -22.53 55.59 2.82
N ALA A 36 -21.37 56.23 2.64
CA ALA A 36 -20.13 55.55 2.33
C ALA A 36 -19.73 54.58 3.44
N TRP A 37 -19.94 54.96 4.70
CA TRP A 37 -19.67 54.13 5.86
C TRP A 37 -20.63 52.93 5.92
N ALA A 38 -21.93 53.15 5.72
CA ALA A 38 -22.93 52.08 5.67
C ALA A 38 -22.64 51.09 4.52
N TRP A 39 -22.28 51.59 3.34
CA TRP A 39 -21.92 50.76 2.19
C TRP A 39 -20.67 49.91 2.45
N HIS A 40 -19.65 50.50 3.08
CA HIS A 40 -18.44 49.78 3.45
C HIS A 40 -18.72 48.65 4.47
N HIS A 41 -19.61 48.89 5.44
CA HIS A 41 -20.01 47.87 6.41
C HIS A 41 -20.75 46.68 5.79
N VAL A 42 -21.60 46.92 4.79
CA VAL A 42 -22.31 45.83 4.08
C VAL A 42 -21.32 44.90 3.36
N GLN A 43 -20.30 45.45 2.71
CA GLN A 43 -19.25 44.66 2.04
C GLN A 43 -18.45 43.77 3.01
N VAL A 44 -18.23 44.24 4.24
CA VAL A 44 -17.54 43.45 5.28
C VAL A 44 -18.38 42.25 5.71
N ILE A 45 -19.70 42.38 5.75
CA ILE A 45 -20.61 41.28 6.14
C ILE A 45 -20.63 40.19 5.05
N GLU A 46 -20.71 40.56 3.77
CA GLU A 46 -20.70 39.60 2.66
C GLU A 46 -19.38 38.83 2.58
N THR A 47 -18.26 39.52 2.78
CA THR A 47 -16.93 38.89 2.79
C THR A 47 -16.74 37.96 4.00
N ALA A 48 -17.29 38.31 5.17
CA ALA A 48 -17.28 37.44 6.34
C ALA A 48 -18.04 36.12 6.09
N GLN A 49 -19.18 36.16 5.38
CA GLN A 49 -19.93 34.94 5.05
C GLN A 49 -19.17 34.04 4.08
N LEU A 50 -18.52 34.61 3.06
CA LEU A 50 -17.70 33.85 2.11
C LEU A 50 -16.48 33.20 2.79
N GLN A 51 -15.84 33.90 3.73
CA GLN A 51 -14.74 33.35 4.51
C GLN A 51 -15.20 32.19 5.42
N LEU A 52 -16.39 32.31 6.02
CA LEU A 52 -16.99 31.21 6.79
C LEU A 52 -17.32 30.01 5.91
N ALA A 53 -17.87 30.21 4.72
CA ALA A 53 -18.13 29.13 3.77
C ALA A 53 -16.84 28.45 3.30
N GLN A 54 -15.80 29.22 2.96
CA GLN A 54 -14.50 28.68 2.56
C GLN A 54 -13.83 27.90 3.70
N SER A 55 -13.83 28.42 4.93
CA SER A 55 -13.23 27.73 6.07
C SER A 55 -13.93 26.42 6.39
N ARG A 56 -15.26 26.36 6.26
CA ARG A 56 -16.03 25.11 6.40
C ARG A 56 -15.65 24.08 5.33
N LEU A 57 -15.57 24.49 4.07
CA LEU A 57 -15.17 23.60 2.98
C LEU A 57 -13.73 23.12 3.13
N GLN A 58 -12.80 24.01 3.50
CA GLN A 58 -11.41 23.64 3.77
C GLN A 58 -11.31 22.69 4.97
N GLY A 59 -12.11 22.90 6.02
CA GLY A 59 -12.21 21.98 7.15
C GLY A 59 -12.69 20.59 6.73
N ALA A 60 -13.76 20.53 5.93
CA ALA A 60 -14.29 19.27 5.41
C ALA A 60 -13.28 18.54 4.52
N LEU A 61 -12.60 19.25 3.61
CA LEU A 61 -11.57 18.67 2.74
C LEU A 61 -10.38 18.15 3.54
N ARG A 62 -9.91 18.88 4.57
CA ARG A 62 -8.84 18.41 5.45
C ARG A 62 -9.24 17.16 6.22
N ALA A 63 -10.47 17.13 6.76
CA ALA A 63 -10.99 15.96 7.46
C ALA A 63 -11.07 14.73 6.53
N GLN A 64 -11.58 14.91 5.32
CA GLN A 64 -11.63 13.85 4.31
C GLN A 64 -10.23 13.38 3.91
N GLN A 65 -9.29 14.29 3.74
CA GLN A 65 -7.91 13.98 3.37
C GLN A 65 -7.18 13.24 4.50
N GLN A 66 -7.43 13.61 5.76
CA GLN A 66 -6.91 12.90 6.93
C GLN A 66 -7.44 11.47 6.99
N GLN A 67 -8.75 11.27 6.83
CA GLN A 67 -9.35 9.93 6.80
C GLN A 67 -8.78 9.07 5.67
N ALA A 68 -8.62 9.64 4.47
CA ALA A 68 -8.04 8.94 3.33
C ALA A 68 -6.57 8.57 3.58
N GLN A 69 -5.79 9.45 4.22
CA GLN A 69 -4.39 9.17 4.59
C GLN A 69 -4.30 8.08 5.66
N GLU A 70 -5.17 8.10 6.67
CA GLU A 70 -5.22 7.06 7.70
C GLU A 70 -5.60 5.70 7.13
N ALA A 71 -6.64 5.66 6.28
CA ALA A 71 -7.02 4.44 5.56
C ALA A 71 -5.88 3.91 4.68
N ALA A 72 -5.18 4.80 3.95
CA ALA A 72 -4.03 4.43 3.15
C ALA A 72 -2.88 3.86 4.01
N ARG A 73 -2.56 4.50 5.15
CA ARG A 73 -1.55 4.02 6.10
C ARG A 73 -1.91 2.66 6.69
N GLN A 74 -3.17 2.46 7.07
CA GLN A 74 -3.67 1.17 7.55
C GLN A 74 -3.54 0.10 6.46
N GLN A 75 -3.91 0.42 5.23
CA GLN A 75 -3.79 -0.51 4.11
C GLN A 75 -2.33 -0.89 3.84
N THR A 76 -1.38 0.07 3.89
CA THR A 76 0.04 -0.23 3.74
C THR A 76 0.56 -1.13 4.86
N ARG A 77 0.13 -0.90 6.11
CA ARG A 77 0.50 -1.76 7.26
C ARG A 77 -0.02 -3.19 7.06
N LEU A 78 -1.29 -3.34 6.69
CA LEU A 78 -1.90 -4.65 6.43
C LEU A 78 -1.22 -5.38 5.27
N ARG A 79 -0.87 -4.67 4.19
CA ARG A 79 -0.11 -5.26 3.07
C ARG A 79 1.26 -5.76 3.51
N GLY A 80 2.01 -4.95 4.28
CA GLY A 80 3.32 -5.37 4.79
C GLY A 80 3.23 -6.62 5.70
N GLN A 81 2.21 -6.68 6.56
CA GLN A 81 1.97 -7.86 7.40
C GLN A 81 1.56 -9.09 6.58
N ALA A 82 0.71 -8.92 5.56
CA ALA A 82 0.28 -10.01 4.69
C ALA A 82 1.45 -10.58 3.86
N GLU A 83 2.36 -9.71 3.40
CA GLU A 83 3.58 -10.13 2.70
C GLU A 83 4.51 -10.94 3.63
N GLN A 84 4.72 -10.48 4.87
CA GLN A 84 5.51 -11.21 5.86
C GLN A 84 4.87 -12.56 6.21
N ALA A 85 3.55 -12.60 6.43
CA ALA A 85 2.83 -13.83 6.72
C ALA A 85 2.94 -14.84 5.56
N ARG A 86 2.87 -14.36 4.30
CA ARG A 86 3.10 -15.20 3.12
C ARG A 86 4.52 -15.76 3.08
N GLN A 87 5.53 -14.96 3.36
CA GLN A 87 6.92 -15.43 3.39
C GLN A 87 7.11 -16.51 4.47
N LEU A 88 6.56 -16.30 5.66
CA LEU A 88 6.62 -17.29 6.74
C LEU A 88 5.87 -18.57 6.38
N GLN A 89 4.71 -18.46 5.73
CA GLN A 89 3.95 -19.61 5.28
C GLN A 89 4.72 -20.42 4.23
N GLN A 90 5.36 -19.76 3.26
CA GLN A 90 6.23 -20.43 2.28
C GLN A 90 7.39 -21.18 2.96
N ILE A 91 8.00 -20.58 3.99
CA ILE A 91 9.06 -21.24 4.77
C ILE A 91 8.51 -22.44 5.55
N ALA A 92 7.33 -22.32 6.16
CA ALA A 92 6.70 -23.41 6.91
C ALA A 92 6.32 -24.59 5.99
N GLU A 93 5.78 -24.30 4.81
CA GLU A 93 5.47 -25.32 3.78
C GLU A 93 6.74 -26.02 3.29
N HIS A 94 7.83 -25.27 3.12
CA HIS A 94 9.14 -25.82 2.79
C HIS A 94 9.64 -26.78 3.87
N GLN A 95 9.54 -26.38 5.14
CA GLN A 95 9.95 -27.23 6.27
C GLN A 95 9.10 -28.50 6.39
N HIS A 96 7.78 -28.40 6.23
CA HIS A 96 6.90 -29.57 6.32
C HIS A 96 7.23 -30.61 5.24
N THR A 97 7.47 -30.16 4.01
CA THR A 97 7.88 -31.02 2.88
C THR A 97 9.22 -31.71 3.17
N TRP A 98 10.16 -31.00 3.80
CA TRP A 98 11.44 -31.58 4.22
C TRP A 98 11.29 -32.65 5.29
N VAL A 99 10.42 -32.41 6.29
CA VAL A 99 10.17 -33.36 7.37
C VAL A 99 9.55 -34.64 6.82
N SER A 100 8.52 -34.54 5.97
CA SER A 100 7.91 -35.73 5.35
C SER A 100 8.90 -36.49 4.47
N LEU A 101 9.77 -35.78 3.76
CA LEU A 101 10.85 -36.40 2.97
C LEU A 101 11.82 -37.16 3.87
N HIS A 102 12.25 -36.55 4.97
CA HIS A 102 13.14 -37.19 5.93
C HIS A 102 12.52 -38.46 6.53
N GLU A 103 11.23 -38.42 6.91
CA GLU A 103 10.51 -39.58 7.44
C GLU A 103 10.42 -40.71 6.41
N SER A 104 10.08 -40.42 5.14
CA SER A 104 10.01 -41.43 4.08
C SER A 104 11.37 -42.11 3.81
N LEU A 105 12.45 -41.33 3.80
CA LEU A 105 13.81 -41.86 3.64
C LEU A 105 14.23 -42.71 4.85
N GLN A 106 13.84 -42.30 6.06
CA GLN A 106 14.14 -43.07 7.27
C GLN A 106 13.37 -44.38 7.31
N GLN A 107 12.12 -44.39 6.82
CA GLN A 107 11.32 -45.61 6.71
C GLN A 107 11.93 -46.59 5.69
N GLU A 108 12.29 -46.12 4.49
CA GLU A 108 12.94 -46.97 3.47
C GLU A 108 14.34 -47.47 3.91
N ALA A 109 15.07 -46.66 4.68
CA ALA A 109 16.32 -47.10 5.31
C ALA A 109 16.10 -48.28 6.27
N ARG A 110 14.99 -48.29 7.02
CA ARG A 110 14.65 -49.35 7.97
C ARG A 110 14.07 -50.59 7.29
N GLU A 111 13.18 -50.43 6.31
CA GLU A 111 12.48 -51.54 5.67
C GLU A 111 13.33 -52.27 4.63
N ARG A 112 14.09 -51.53 3.82
CA ARG A 112 14.80 -52.08 2.65
C ARG A 112 16.31 -51.93 2.72
N GLY A 113 16.82 -51.38 3.83
CA GLY A 113 18.26 -51.27 4.10
C GLY A 113 18.96 -50.20 3.28
N LEU A 114 18.23 -49.20 2.78
CA LEU A 114 18.80 -48.04 2.09
C LEU A 114 19.72 -47.27 3.07
N LYS A 115 21.02 -47.21 2.77
CA LYS A 115 21.95 -46.34 3.49
C LYS A 115 22.08 -45.03 2.73
N LEU A 116 21.48 -43.96 3.27
CA LEU A 116 21.63 -42.63 2.70
C LEU A 116 23.07 -42.13 2.94
N LEU A 117 23.82 -41.92 1.86
CA LEU A 117 25.19 -41.37 1.91
C LEU A 117 25.18 -39.85 1.88
N ARG A 118 24.36 -39.28 0.99
CA ARG A 118 24.29 -37.84 0.79
C ARG A 118 22.93 -37.47 0.20
N LEU A 119 22.32 -36.45 0.78
CA LEU A 119 21.15 -35.78 0.23
C LEU A 119 21.59 -34.36 -0.10
N HIS A 120 21.62 -34.04 -1.40
CA HIS A 120 21.95 -32.71 -1.87
C HIS A 120 20.70 -32.06 -2.43
N SER A 121 20.40 -30.85 -1.95
CA SER A 121 19.25 -30.08 -2.40
C SER A 121 19.71 -28.77 -3.00
N ASP A 122 19.37 -28.57 -4.26
CA ASP A 122 19.50 -27.30 -4.97
C ASP A 122 18.10 -26.67 -5.12
N ALA A 123 18.03 -25.40 -5.52
CA ALA A 123 16.79 -24.65 -5.69
C ALA A 123 15.80 -25.32 -6.66
N GLU A 124 16.30 -26.10 -7.62
CA GLU A 124 15.49 -26.76 -8.66
C GLU A 124 15.44 -28.28 -8.56
N LYS A 125 16.41 -28.92 -7.88
CA LYS A 125 16.59 -30.37 -7.90
C LYS A 125 17.06 -30.95 -6.58
N ILE A 126 16.67 -32.19 -6.31
CA ILE A 126 17.19 -33.02 -5.23
C ILE A 126 18.00 -34.13 -5.85
N GLU A 127 19.20 -34.36 -5.32
CA GLU A 127 20.03 -35.52 -5.61
C GLU A 127 20.17 -36.37 -4.35
N LEU A 128 19.68 -37.61 -4.43
CA LEU A 128 19.76 -38.61 -3.38
C LEU A 128 20.85 -39.63 -3.74
N HIS A 129 21.90 -39.69 -2.92
CA HIS A 129 22.95 -40.69 -3.02
C HIS A 129 22.76 -41.71 -1.90
N GLY A 130 22.60 -42.97 -2.26
CA GLY A 130 22.49 -44.06 -1.29
C GLY A 130 23.22 -45.31 -1.72
N THR A 131 23.41 -46.23 -0.77
CA THR A 131 23.83 -47.60 -1.07
C THR A 131 22.73 -48.59 -0.69
N LEU A 132 22.58 -49.62 -1.50
CA LEU A 132 21.69 -50.76 -1.23
C LEU A 132 22.50 -52.05 -1.29
N GLN A 133 22.12 -53.04 -0.48
CA GLN A 133 22.79 -54.35 -0.47
C GLN A 133 22.50 -55.18 -1.73
N ARG A 134 21.41 -54.87 -2.45
CA ARG A 134 20.95 -55.66 -3.58
C ARG A 134 20.45 -54.78 -4.73
N ALA A 135 20.69 -55.21 -5.96
CA ALA A 135 20.30 -54.47 -7.17
C ALA A 135 18.79 -54.54 -7.47
N ASP A 136 18.12 -55.62 -7.07
CA ASP A 136 16.66 -55.80 -7.16
C ASP A 136 15.91 -54.73 -6.33
N ALA A 137 16.42 -54.42 -5.13
CA ALA A 137 15.87 -53.44 -4.22
C ALA A 137 15.91 -52.00 -4.76
N VAL A 138 16.75 -51.69 -5.75
CA VAL A 138 16.90 -50.35 -6.33
C VAL A 138 15.60 -49.87 -6.98
N SER A 139 14.98 -50.72 -7.81
CA SER A 139 13.75 -50.37 -8.52
C SER A 139 12.56 -50.27 -7.56
N GLU A 140 12.56 -51.16 -6.57
CA GLU A 140 11.57 -51.24 -5.50
C GLU A 140 11.56 -50.00 -4.60
N VAL A 141 12.73 -49.60 -4.07
CA VAL A 141 12.89 -48.38 -3.27
C VAL A 141 12.52 -47.15 -4.11
N ARG A 142 12.97 -47.08 -5.37
CA ARG A 142 12.60 -45.98 -6.27
C ARG A 142 11.09 -45.87 -6.43
N GLN A 143 10.39 -47.00 -6.61
CA GLN A 143 8.95 -47.02 -6.81
C GLN A 143 8.18 -46.66 -5.54
N SER A 144 8.62 -47.15 -4.38
CA SER A 144 8.04 -46.79 -3.08
C SER A 144 8.22 -45.31 -2.76
N LEU A 145 9.43 -44.78 -2.94
CA LEU A 145 9.70 -43.33 -2.78
C LEU A 145 8.90 -42.50 -3.79
N SER A 146 8.80 -42.93 -5.05
CA SER A 146 7.99 -42.23 -6.06
C SER A 146 6.48 -42.31 -5.79
N ALA A 147 6.01 -43.27 -4.99
CA ALA A 147 4.60 -43.35 -4.57
C ALA A 147 4.30 -42.41 -3.39
N GLN A 148 5.29 -42.16 -2.53
CA GLN A 148 5.19 -41.25 -1.39
C GLN A 148 5.50 -39.80 -1.76
N TRP A 149 6.21 -39.58 -2.88
CA TRP A 149 6.61 -38.26 -3.34
C TRP A 149 5.72 -37.78 -4.49
N PRO A 150 5.46 -36.45 -4.60
CA PRO A 150 4.66 -35.90 -5.71
C PRO A 150 5.31 -36.05 -7.09
N GLN A 151 6.62 -36.33 -7.13
CA GLN A 151 7.40 -36.40 -8.36
C GLN A 151 8.16 -37.72 -8.47
N ALA A 152 8.28 -38.19 -9.71
CA ALA A 152 9.05 -39.39 -10.01
C ALA A 152 10.55 -39.17 -9.76
N LEU A 153 11.19 -40.16 -9.15
CA LEU A 153 12.64 -40.22 -9.00
C LEU A 153 13.26 -40.82 -10.27
N ALA A 154 14.09 -40.04 -10.96
CA ALA A 154 14.90 -40.52 -12.06
C ALA A 154 16.20 -41.15 -11.52
N LEU A 155 16.60 -42.29 -12.06
CA LEU A 155 17.90 -42.90 -11.76
C LEU A 155 18.95 -42.26 -12.66
N THR A 156 19.87 -41.50 -12.07
CA THR A 156 20.94 -40.80 -12.80
C THR A 156 22.19 -41.67 -12.92
N SER A 157 22.51 -42.42 -11.87
CA SER A 157 23.68 -43.30 -11.86
C SER A 157 23.45 -44.52 -10.97
N MET A 158 23.99 -45.66 -11.40
CA MET A 158 24.06 -46.88 -10.62
C MET A 158 25.44 -47.49 -10.84
N THR A 159 26.18 -47.71 -9.76
CA THR A 159 27.52 -48.30 -9.82
C THR A 159 27.68 -49.40 -8.77
N ALA A 160 28.40 -50.47 -9.12
CA ALA A 160 28.74 -51.50 -8.17
C ALA A 160 29.77 -50.97 -7.18
N GLY A 161 29.50 -51.15 -5.89
CA GLY A 161 30.37 -50.83 -4.78
C GLY A 161 31.38 -51.94 -4.50
N PRO A 162 32.47 -51.62 -3.79
CA PRO A 162 33.57 -52.54 -3.54
C PRO A 162 33.21 -53.75 -2.68
N ALA A 163 32.11 -53.68 -1.91
CA ALA A 163 31.66 -54.72 -0.99
C ALA A 163 30.43 -55.50 -1.52
N GLY A 164 30.11 -55.40 -2.81
CA GLY A 164 28.90 -55.99 -3.40
C GLY A 164 27.62 -55.15 -3.18
N GLU A 165 27.72 -54.03 -2.47
CA GLU A 165 26.66 -53.01 -2.40
C GLU A 165 26.50 -52.31 -3.75
N VAL A 166 25.32 -51.77 -4.03
CA VAL A 166 25.03 -50.95 -5.21
C VAL A 166 24.90 -49.50 -4.79
N ASN A 167 25.76 -48.64 -5.31
CA ASN A 167 25.64 -47.19 -5.14
C ASN A 167 24.67 -46.65 -6.17
N VAL A 168 23.69 -45.89 -5.70
CA VAL A 168 22.65 -45.30 -6.55
C VAL A 168 22.60 -43.80 -6.34
N VAL A 169 22.38 -43.08 -7.45
CA VAL A 169 22.09 -41.65 -7.46
C VAL A 169 20.74 -41.48 -8.12
N TRP A 170 19.76 -41.06 -7.33
CA TRP A 170 18.45 -40.64 -7.83
C TRP A 170 18.34 -39.12 -7.84
N GLN A 171 17.61 -38.60 -8.81
CA GLN A 171 17.35 -37.18 -8.95
C GLN A 171 15.86 -36.93 -9.16
N THR A 172 15.34 -35.87 -8.55
CA THR A 172 13.97 -35.39 -8.78
C THR A 172 13.92 -33.87 -8.73
N GLN A 173 12.87 -33.24 -9.26
CA GLN A 173 12.75 -31.78 -9.18
C GLN A 173 12.18 -31.37 -7.83
N TRP A 174 12.60 -30.23 -7.31
CA TRP A 174 12.07 -29.70 -6.06
C TRP A 174 10.63 -29.19 -6.31
N PRO A 175 9.62 -29.63 -5.54
CA PRO A 175 8.22 -29.28 -5.82
C PRO A 175 7.93 -27.77 -5.75
N GLN A 176 8.68 -26.99 -4.97
CA GLN A 176 8.51 -25.52 -4.91
C GLN A 176 9.04 -24.78 -6.16
N ALA A 177 9.90 -25.40 -6.97
CA ALA A 177 10.33 -24.82 -8.25
C ALA A 177 9.16 -24.74 -9.26
N GLN A 178 8.20 -25.66 -9.18
CA GLN A 178 7.04 -25.69 -10.07
C GLN A 178 5.96 -24.66 -9.69
N ALA A 179 5.86 -24.27 -8.40
CA ALA A 179 4.92 -23.24 -7.95
C ALA A 179 5.21 -21.86 -8.57
N VAL A 180 6.48 -21.57 -8.89
CA VAL A 180 6.88 -20.31 -9.55
C VAL A 180 6.51 -20.32 -11.05
N VAL A 181 6.55 -21.48 -11.72
CA VAL A 181 6.23 -21.59 -13.15
C VAL A 181 4.72 -21.57 -13.42
N ALA A 182 3.90 -22.15 -12.53
CA ALA A 182 2.45 -22.15 -12.66
C ALA A 182 1.81 -20.75 -12.49
N THR A 183 2.56 -19.76 -11.99
CA THR A 183 2.09 -18.39 -11.76
C THR A 183 2.70 -17.37 -12.73
N SER A 184 3.10 -17.78 -13.94
CA SER A 184 3.25 -16.81 -15.04
C SER A 184 1.87 -16.49 -15.60
N PRO A 185 1.34 -15.25 -15.41
CA PRO A 185 0.10 -14.87 -16.09
C PRO A 185 0.36 -14.94 -17.59
N ALA A 186 -0.51 -15.68 -18.27
CA ALA A 186 -0.56 -15.77 -19.73
C ALA A 186 -0.31 -14.38 -20.32
N ARG A 187 0.88 -14.21 -20.91
CA ARG A 187 1.26 -13.04 -21.68
C ARG A 187 0.25 -12.94 -22.82
N SER A 188 -0.77 -12.11 -22.64
CA SER A 188 -1.76 -11.81 -23.67
C SER A 188 -1.01 -11.48 -24.95
N GLN A 189 -1.12 -12.38 -25.93
CA GLN A 189 -0.68 -12.12 -27.28
C GLN A 189 -1.54 -10.96 -27.79
N ARG A 190 -0.96 -9.77 -27.76
CA ARG A 190 -1.53 -8.58 -28.35
C ARG A 190 -1.40 -8.74 -29.85
N ALA A 191 -2.48 -9.23 -30.48
CA ALA A 191 -2.69 -9.11 -31.92
C ALA A 191 -2.49 -7.64 -32.31
N LYS A 192 -1.70 -7.40 -33.34
CA LYS A 192 -1.45 -6.08 -33.92
C LYS A 192 -1.94 -6.12 -35.39
N PRO A 193 -2.61 -5.05 -35.87
CA PRO A 193 -3.58 -5.10 -36.96
C PRO A 193 -2.97 -5.29 -38.35
#